data_AF-A0A7Y2D9J0-F1
#
_entry.id   AF-A0A7Y2D9J0-F1
#
_cell.length_a   1.000
_cell.length_b   1.000
_cell.length_c   1.000
_cell.angle_alpha   90.00
_cell.angle_beta   90.00
_cell.angle_gamma   90.00
#
_symmetry.space_group_name_H-M   'P 1'
#
loop_
_entity.id
_entity.type
_entity.pdbx_description
1 polymer ?
#
loop_
_entity_poly.entity_id
_entity_poly.type
_entity_poly.pdbx_seq_one_letter_code
_entity_poly.pdbx_strand_id
1 'polypeptide(L)'
;VLGYETNADNLGFADNNGYGDVVVRPTFVPTVNSATGSWNVGETSEITILGDFSLDSQVFFTGDGITATTVTAVTEEKVVVDVTTAPTATPGLRTFYVISPAPQLGLPPVIGAADDGIFLLQP
;
A
#
# COMPACT_ATOMS: atom_id res chain seq x y z
N VAL A 1 27.43 -47.58 7.11
CA VAL A 1 26.76 -46.32 7.50
C VAL A 1 25.47 -46.26 6.71
N LEU A 2 24.31 -46.39 7.36
CA LEU A 2 23.01 -46.20 6.72
C LEU A 2 22.80 -44.69 6.60
N GLY A 3 23.11 -44.14 5.43
CA GLY A 3 22.76 -42.75 5.11
C GLY A 3 21.29 -42.70 4.78
N TYR A 4 20.52 -41.92 5.54
CA TYR A 4 19.18 -41.54 5.12
C TYR A 4 19.33 -40.32 4.21
N GLU A 5 19.14 -40.52 2.92
CA GLU A 5 18.78 -39.42 2.04
C GLU A 5 17.30 -39.12 2.28
N THR A 6 16.98 -37.84 2.50
CA THR A 6 15.59 -37.38 2.62
C THR A 6 15.27 -36.62 1.34
N ASN A 7 14.29 -37.12 0.59
CA ASN A 7 13.84 -36.56 -0.70
C ASN A 7 12.87 -35.39 -0.49
N ALA A 8 13.06 -34.57 0.54
CA ALA A 8 12.20 -33.42 0.75
C ALA A 8 12.54 -32.37 -0.34
N ASP A 9 11.71 -32.32 -1.38
CA ASP A 9 11.71 -31.32 -2.46
C ASP A 9 10.67 -30.20 -2.21
N ASN A 10 10.28 -30.04 -0.95
CA ASN A 10 9.26 -29.13 -0.42
C ASN A 10 9.54 -27.63 -0.59
N LEU A 11 10.45 -27.25 -1.49
CA LEU A 11 10.76 -25.88 -1.88
C LEU A 11 10.53 -25.61 -3.39
N GLY A 12 10.16 -26.63 -4.18
CA GLY A 12 9.87 -26.50 -5.60
C GLY A 12 8.36 -26.47 -5.87
N PHE A 13 7.90 -25.55 -6.72
CA PHE A 13 6.54 -25.61 -7.25
C PHE A 13 6.39 -26.92 -8.04
N ALA A 14 5.51 -27.82 -7.57
CA ALA A 14 5.24 -29.15 -8.12
C ALA A 14 6.15 -30.30 -7.65
N ASP A 15 6.23 -30.49 -6.34
CA ASP A 15 6.50 -31.85 -5.85
C ASP A 15 5.25 -32.75 -6.00
N ASN A 16 5.48 -34.03 -6.28
CA ASN A 16 4.42 -35.02 -6.53
C ASN A 16 4.14 -35.89 -5.29
N ASN A 17 4.57 -35.45 -4.10
CA ASN A 17 4.55 -36.28 -2.90
C ASN A 17 3.18 -36.27 -2.18
N GLY A 18 2.23 -35.46 -2.64
CA GLY A 18 0.85 -35.43 -2.15
C GLY A 18 0.67 -34.71 -0.81
N TYR A 19 1.71 -34.04 -0.31
CA TYR A 19 1.63 -33.13 0.83
C TYR A 19 1.40 -31.69 0.34
N GLY A 20 0.85 -30.84 1.21
CA GLY A 20 0.63 -29.43 0.87
C GLY A 20 1.94 -28.64 0.92
N ASP A 21 2.28 -27.98 -0.18
CA ASP A 21 3.43 -27.08 -0.26
C ASP A 21 3.32 -25.95 0.77
N VAL A 22 4.43 -25.64 1.46
CA VAL A 22 4.55 -24.39 2.23
C VAL A 22 4.85 -23.26 1.25
N VAL A 23 3.80 -22.61 0.77
CA VAL A 23 3.94 -21.43 -0.09
C VAL A 23 4.23 -20.21 0.78
N VAL A 24 5.49 -19.79 0.82
CA VAL A 24 5.87 -18.49 1.39
C VAL A 24 5.73 -17.44 0.29
N ARG A 25 4.87 -16.44 0.50
CA ARG A 25 4.75 -15.29 -0.40
C ARG A 25 5.31 -14.05 0.28
N PRO A 26 6.33 -13.38 -0.30
CA PRO A 26 6.78 -12.12 0.24
C PRO A 26 5.62 -11.13 0.12
N THR A 27 5.23 -10.54 1.25
CA THR A 27 4.32 -9.40 1.26
C THR A 27 5.18 -8.16 1.41
N PHE A 28 5.07 -7.23 0.47
CA PHE A 28 5.76 -5.96 0.57
C PHE A 28 5.02 -5.09 1.59
N VAL A 29 5.75 -4.51 2.54
CA VAL A 29 5.21 -3.59 3.54
C VAL A 29 5.61 -2.18 3.12
N PRO A 30 4.66 -1.32 2.71
CA PRO A 30 4.98 0.05 2.36
C PRO A 30 5.50 0.78 3.59
N THR A 31 6.38 1.76 3.38
CA THR A 31 6.84 2.65 4.45
C THR A 31 6.62 4.09 4.03
N VAL A 32 5.92 4.88 4.83
CA VAL A 32 5.66 6.30 4.64
C VAL A 32 6.68 7.08 5.49
N ASN A 33 7.60 7.76 4.81
CA ASN A 33 8.61 8.58 5.48
C ASN A 33 8.11 10.02 5.68
N SER A 34 7.41 10.56 4.68
CA SER A 34 6.83 11.90 4.75
C SER A 34 5.77 12.12 3.68
N ALA A 35 4.94 13.14 3.87
CA ALA A 35 4.06 13.67 2.83
C ALA A 35 4.28 15.17 2.70
N THR A 36 4.27 15.66 1.46
CA THR A 36 4.45 17.07 1.13
C THR A 36 3.39 17.52 0.12
N GLY A 37 3.05 18.81 0.18
CA GLY A 37 1.98 19.40 -0.62
C GLY A 37 1.24 20.45 0.20
N SER A 38 0.54 21.35 -0.50
CA SER A 38 -0.35 22.33 0.13
C SER A 38 -1.77 21.83 0.00
N TRP A 39 -2.37 21.44 1.12
CA TRP A 39 -3.72 20.94 1.15
C TRP A 39 -4.65 22.00 1.70
N ASN A 40 -5.45 22.62 0.83
CA ASN A 40 -6.40 23.68 1.19
C ASN A 40 -7.83 23.15 1.14
N VAL A 41 -8.69 23.71 1.99
CA VAL A 41 -10.13 23.41 1.99
C VAL A 41 -10.77 23.87 0.67
N GLY A 42 -11.61 23.01 0.09
CA GLY A 42 -12.41 23.35 -1.09
C GLY A 42 -11.67 23.23 -2.43
N GLU A 43 -10.41 22.79 -2.41
CA GLU A 43 -9.57 22.66 -3.59
C GLU A 43 -9.21 21.20 -3.88
N THR A 44 -8.71 20.97 -5.10
CA THR A 44 -7.96 19.76 -5.45
C THR A 44 -6.48 20.08 -5.28
N SER A 45 -5.82 19.37 -4.37
CA SER A 45 -4.40 19.52 -4.07
C SER A 45 -3.64 18.28 -4.52
N GLU A 46 -2.48 18.49 -5.15
CA GLU A 46 -1.52 17.43 -5.42
C GLU A 46 -0.68 17.18 -4.15
N ILE A 47 -0.69 15.94 -3.68
CA ILE A 47 0.06 15.48 -2.50
C ILE A 47 1.12 14.47 -2.96
N THR A 48 2.38 14.72 -2.60
CA THR A 48 3.49 13.79 -2.83
C THR A 48 3.85 13.09 -1.53
N ILE A 49 3.69 11.78 -1.51
CA ILE A 49 4.06 10.90 -0.39
C ILE A 49 5.40 10.25 -0.74
N LEU A 50 6.40 10.39 0.13
CA LEU A 50 7.74 9.83 -0.02
C LEU A 50 7.92 8.64 0.92
N GLY A 51 8.59 7.60 0.43
CA GLY A 51 8.63 6.33 1.15
C GLY A 51 9.28 5.21 0.36
N ASP A 52 8.92 3.98 0.74
CA ASP A 52 9.25 2.75 0.00
C ASP A 52 7.92 2.07 -0.36
N PHE A 53 7.68 1.85 -1.64
CA PHE A 53 6.38 1.44 -2.19
C PHE A 53 6.49 0.34 -3.25
N SER A 54 5.46 -0.48 -3.36
CA SER A 54 5.25 -1.33 -4.54
C SER A 54 4.54 -0.55 -5.64
N LEU A 55 4.74 -0.90 -6.92
CA LEU A 55 4.14 -0.20 -8.06
C LEU A 55 2.60 -0.26 -8.12
N ASP A 56 1.99 -1.17 -7.37
CA ASP A 56 0.55 -1.33 -7.21
C ASP A 56 0.01 -0.72 -5.91
N SER A 57 0.83 0.09 -5.22
CA SER A 57 0.43 0.76 -3.98
C SER A 57 -0.76 1.70 -4.21
N GLN A 58 -1.68 1.72 -3.25
CA GLN A 58 -2.87 2.56 -3.26
C GLN A 58 -2.90 3.44 -2.02
N VAL A 59 -3.55 4.61 -2.13
CA VAL A 59 -3.63 5.58 -1.04
C VAL A 59 -5.08 5.85 -0.69
N PHE A 60 -5.38 5.79 0.60
CA PHE A 60 -6.71 6.04 1.16
C PHE A 60 -6.61 7.14 2.20
N PHE A 61 -7.38 8.20 2.01
CA PHE A 61 -7.51 9.24 3.03
C PHE A 61 -8.71 8.96 3.92
N THR A 62 -8.54 9.22 5.21
CA THR A 62 -9.62 9.13 6.19
C THR A 62 -9.92 10.49 6.77
N GLY A 63 -11.21 10.80 6.90
CA GLY A 63 -11.69 12.05 7.47
C GLY A 63 -12.82 12.65 6.66
N ASP A 64 -13.76 13.28 7.38
CA ASP A 64 -14.87 13.97 6.77
C ASP A 64 -14.40 15.15 5.91
N GLY A 65 -15.10 15.36 4.79
CA GLY A 65 -14.84 16.46 3.87
C GLY A 65 -13.87 16.14 2.73
N ILE A 66 -13.40 14.90 2.59
CA ILE A 66 -12.68 14.43 1.39
C ILE A 66 -13.70 13.88 0.40
N THR A 67 -13.74 14.41 -0.82
CA THR A 67 -14.76 14.04 -1.82
C THR A 67 -14.20 13.20 -2.96
N ALA A 68 -12.91 13.29 -3.23
CA ALA A 68 -12.24 12.48 -4.25
C ALA A 68 -10.75 12.28 -3.92
N THR A 69 -10.23 11.15 -4.37
CA THR A 69 -8.80 10.81 -4.29
C THR A 69 -8.43 10.04 -5.55
N THR A 70 -7.40 10.48 -6.25
CA THR A 70 -6.89 9.81 -7.45
C THR A 70 -5.38 9.67 -7.36
N VAL A 71 -4.88 8.43 -7.38
CA VAL A 71 -3.44 8.19 -7.50
C VAL A 71 -3.02 8.48 -8.95
N THR A 72 -2.12 9.44 -9.14
CA THR A 72 -1.68 9.89 -10.47
C THR A 72 -0.32 9.32 -10.87
N ALA A 73 0.52 8.94 -9.91
CA ALA A 73 1.78 8.24 -10.15
C ALA A 73 2.21 7.40 -8.95
N VAL A 74 2.83 6.25 -9.21
CA VAL A 74 3.47 5.38 -8.22
C VAL A 74 4.85 5.02 -8.74
N THR A 75 5.87 5.23 -7.92
CA THR A 75 7.22 4.67 -8.08
C THR A 75 7.61 3.96 -6.78
N GLU A 76 8.73 3.26 -6.80
CA GLU A 76 9.25 2.61 -5.59
C GLU A 76 9.59 3.60 -4.46
N GLU A 77 9.78 4.89 -4.78
CA GLU A 77 10.21 5.93 -3.82
C GLU A 77 9.11 6.95 -3.48
N LYS A 78 8.04 7.03 -4.30
CA LYS A 78 6.97 8.02 -4.10
C LYS A 78 5.62 7.60 -4.66
N VAL A 79 4.56 8.11 -4.03
CA VAL A 79 3.20 8.10 -4.56
C VAL A 79 2.70 9.53 -4.69
N VAL A 80 2.14 9.88 -5.85
CA VAL A 80 1.52 11.18 -6.11
C VAL A 80 0.00 10.98 -6.18
N VAL A 81 -0.72 11.82 -5.44
CA VAL A 81 -2.17 11.70 -5.29
C VAL A 81 -2.83 13.07 -5.39
N ASP A 82 -3.85 13.17 -6.23
CA ASP A 82 -4.75 14.32 -6.23
C ASP A 82 -5.86 14.09 -5.20
N VAL A 83 -6.03 15.04 -4.29
CA VAL A 83 -7.04 14.98 -3.23
C VAL A 83 -7.96 16.18 -3.32
N THR A 84 -9.25 15.94 -3.52
CA THR A 84 -10.28 16.99 -3.51
C THR A 84 -10.96 17.06 -2.16
N THR A 85 -11.04 18.26 -1.59
CA THR A 85 -11.82 18.51 -0.38
C THR A 85 -13.04 19.36 -0.62
N ALA A 86 -14.08 19.11 0.19
CA ALA A 86 -15.27 19.92 0.24
C ALA A 86 -14.95 21.32 0.81
N PRO A 87 -15.61 22.39 0.34
CA PRO A 87 -15.46 23.73 0.90
C PRO A 87 -15.86 23.86 2.38
N THR A 88 -16.56 22.86 2.92
CA THR A 88 -17.00 22.81 4.32
C THR A 88 -16.13 21.89 5.19
N ALA A 89 -15.02 21.37 4.64
CA ALA A 89 -14.09 20.54 5.41
C ALA A 89 -13.46 21.36 6.55
N THR A 90 -13.36 20.78 7.74
CA THR A 90 -12.81 21.48 8.92
C THR A 90 -11.27 21.47 8.88
N PRO A 91 -10.54 22.60 8.91
CA PRO A 91 -9.08 22.59 8.94
C PRO A 91 -8.51 21.78 10.12
N GLY A 92 -7.35 21.15 9.94
CA GLY A 92 -6.70 20.35 10.98
C GLY A 92 -6.00 19.10 10.46
N LEU A 93 -5.37 18.35 11.37
CA LEU A 93 -4.65 17.13 11.02
C LEU A 93 -5.59 16.08 10.44
N ARG A 94 -5.10 15.31 9.45
CA ARG A 94 -5.78 14.09 8.98
C ARG A 94 -4.77 12.99 8.70
N THR A 95 -5.29 11.78 8.68
CA THR A 95 -4.53 10.56 8.44
C THR A 95 -4.86 9.98 7.08
N PHE A 96 -3.84 9.44 6.42
CA PHE A 96 -3.98 8.60 5.24
C PHE A 96 -3.25 7.28 5.47
N TYR A 97 -3.61 6.30 4.65
CA TYR A 97 -3.02 4.97 4.64
C TYR A 97 -2.52 4.68 3.24
N VAL A 98 -1.30 4.20 3.14
CA VAL A 98 -0.78 3.59 1.92
C VAL A 98 -0.85 2.09 2.09
N ILE A 99 -1.50 1.40 1.16
CA ILE A 99 -1.56 -0.05 1.15
C ILE A 99 -0.76 -0.59 -0.03
N SER A 100 -0.09 -1.72 0.20
CA SER A 100 0.46 -2.54 -0.87
C SER A 100 -0.37 -3.81 -0.98
N PRO A 101 -1.02 -4.06 -2.13
CA PRO A 101 -1.75 -5.29 -2.35
C PRO A 101 -0.84 -6.51 -2.26
N ALA A 102 -1.35 -7.62 -1.71
CA ALA A 102 -0.65 -8.88 -1.75
C ALA A 102 -0.85 -9.55 -3.11
N PRO A 103 0.22 -10.04 -3.78
CA PRO A 103 0.07 -10.81 -5.01
C PRO A 103 -0.64 -12.13 -4.73
N GLN A 104 -1.82 -12.30 -5.34
CA GLN A 104 -2.61 -13.51 -5.22
C GLN A 104 -2.77 -14.19 -6.58
N LEU A 105 -2.09 -15.33 -6.79
CA LEU A 105 -2.29 -16.21 -7.95
C LEU A 105 -3.78 -16.51 -8.17
N GLY A 106 -4.34 -16.00 -9.26
CA GLY A 106 -5.70 -16.32 -9.71
C GLY A 106 -6.85 -15.75 -8.87
N LEU A 107 -6.57 -14.81 -7.95
CA LEU A 107 -7.57 -14.16 -7.10
C LEU A 107 -7.43 -12.63 -7.20
N PRO A 108 -8.51 -11.86 -6.95
CA PRO A 108 -8.42 -10.41 -6.88
C PRO A 108 -7.42 -9.96 -5.80
N PRO A 109 -6.75 -8.81 -5.96
CA PRO A 109 -5.80 -8.31 -4.96
C PRO A 109 -6.48 -8.14 -3.59
N VAL A 110 -5.81 -8.63 -2.54
CA VAL A 110 -6.22 -8.42 -1.14
C VAL A 110 -5.25 -7.41 -0.52
N ILE A 111 -5.71 -6.60 0.43
CA ILE A 111 -4.84 -5.70 1.21
C ILE A 111 -3.75 -6.55 1.88
N GLY A 112 -2.48 -6.35 1.49
CA GLY A 112 -1.35 -7.15 1.98
C GLY A 112 -0.73 -6.55 3.24
N ALA A 113 -0.31 -5.29 3.15
CA ALA A 113 0.23 -4.52 4.25
C ALA A 113 -0.08 -3.03 4.07
N ALA A 114 -0.01 -2.28 5.16
CA ALA A 114 -0.31 -0.85 5.18
C ALA A 114 0.64 -0.10 6.10
N ASP A 115 0.88 1.17 5.78
CA ASP A 115 1.52 2.15 6.65
C ASP A 115 0.76 3.47 6.58
N ASP A 116 0.80 4.24 7.66
CA ASP A 116 0.03 5.48 7.80
C ASP A 116 0.89 6.73 7.74
N GLY A 117 0.25 7.84 7.39
CA GLY A 117 0.88 9.14 7.42
C GLY A 117 -0.10 10.22 7.83
N ILE A 118 0.44 11.37 8.22
CA ILE A 118 -0.33 12.52 8.68
C ILE A 118 0.03 13.77 7.88
N PHE A 119 -0.96 14.64 7.66
CA PHE A 119 -0.73 15.97 7.11
C PHE A 119 -1.71 16.97 7.77
N LEU A 120 -1.49 18.27 7.52
CA LEU A 120 -2.34 19.36 8.00
C LEU A 120 -3.21 19.93 6.86
N LEU A 121 -4.54 19.83 7.00
CA LEU A 121 -5.49 20.53 6.14
C LEU A 121 -5.52 22.01 6.54
N GLN A 122 -5.18 22.87 5.58
CA GLN A 122 -5.11 24.32 5.74
C GLN A 122 -6.45 24.98 5.39
N PRO A 123 -6.77 26.14 5.99
CA PRO A 123 -7.96 26.91 5.66
C PRO A 123 -8.06 27.29 4.18
#